data_AF-A0A9E0NB27-F1
#
_entry.id   AF-A0A9E0NB27-F1
#
_cell.length_a   1.000
_cell.length_b   1.000
_cell.length_c   1.000
_cell.angle_alpha   90.00
_cell.angle_beta   90.00
_cell.angle_gamma   90.00
#
_symmetry.space_group_name_H-M   'P 1'
#
loop_
_entity.id
_entity.type
_entity.pdbx_description
1 polymer ?
#
loop_
_entity_poly.entity_id
_entity_poly.type
_entity_poly.pdbx_seq_one_letter_code
_entity_poly.pdbx_strand_id
1 'polypeptide(L)' 'GWHRQPKMDRADLRVAKRLRWGAQRGELALVVQNLGGPYPDYDPSFLFKRQAWLSLTLER' A
#
# COMPACT_ATOMS: atom_id res chain seq x y z
N GLY A 1 13.92 -20.32 -22.73
CA GLY A 1 14.14 -18.88 -22.95
C GLY A 1 13.86 -18.16 -21.65
N TRP A 2 14.77 -17.31 -21.19
CA TRP A 2 14.57 -16.57 -19.94
C TRP A 2 13.48 -15.52 -20.15
N HIS A 3 12.34 -15.65 -19.47
CA HIS A 3 11.32 -14.61 -19.43
C HIS A 3 11.93 -13.37 -18.74
N ARG A 4 12.25 -12.32 -19.51
CA ARG A 4 12.54 -11.00 -18.94
C ARG A 4 11.27 -10.54 -18.23
N GLN A 5 11.27 -10.61 -16.91
CA GLN A 5 10.24 -9.93 -16.12
C GLN A 5 10.45 -8.42 -16.31
N PRO A 6 9.40 -7.65 -16.62
CA PRO A 6 9.51 -6.20 -16.67
C PRO A 6 9.99 -5.68 -15.31
N LYS A 7 10.97 -4.78 -15.31
CA LYS A 7 11.42 -4.11 -14.09
C LYS A 7 10.25 -3.27 -13.56
N MET A 8 9.65 -3.69 -12.45
CA MET A 8 8.60 -2.94 -11.75
C MET A 8 9.23 -1.94 -10.79
N ASP A 9 8.98 -0.66 -11.03
CA ASP A 9 9.30 0.40 -10.08
C ASP A 9 7.98 0.84 -9.41
N ARG A 10 7.78 0.42 -8.16
CA ARG A 10 6.62 0.79 -7.33
C ARG A 10 7.05 1.65 -6.16
N ALA A 11 6.36 2.77 -5.98
CA ALA A 11 6.49 3.61 -4.79
C ALA A 11 5.17 3.58 -4.01
N ASP A 12 5.26 3.22 -2.72
CA ASP A 12 4.12 3.20 -1.80
C ASP A 12 4.37 4.22 -0.68
N LEU A 13 3.32 4.87 -0.19
CA LEU A 13 3.37 5.84 0.90
C LEU A 13 2.44 5.41 2.03
N ARG A 14 2.95 5.52 3.26
CA ARG A 14 2.16 5.33 4.47
C ARG A 14 2.42 6.47 5.44
N VAL A 15 1.37 7.18 5.82
CA VAL A 15 1.41 8.19 6.87
C VAL A 15 0.55 7.69 8.02
N ALA A 16 1.15 7.54 9.19
CA ALA A 16 0.50 6.96 10.36
C ALA A 16 0.59 7.90 11.57
N LYS A 17 -0.49 7.91 12.35
CA LYS A 17 -0.57 8.60 13.63
C LYS A 17 -0.94 7.61 14.71
N ARG A 18 -0.06 7.45 15.70
CA ARG A 18 -0.37 6.72 16.93
C ARG A 18 -1.43 7.46 17.73
N LEU A 19 -2.40 6.70 18.22
CA LEU A 19 -3.50 7.15 19.04
C LEU A 19 -3.36 6.57 20.44
N ARG A 20 -3.73 7.36 21.44
CA ARG A 20 -3.83 6.92 22.84
C ARG A 20 -5.12 7.47 23.43
N TRP A 21 -5.96 6.59 23.95
CA TRP A 21 -7.18 6.96 24.67
C TRP A 21 -7.28 6.15 25.97
N GLY A 22 -6.95 6.80 27.09
CA GLY A 22 -6.83 6.11 28.38
C GLY A 22 -5.75 5.03 28.34
N ALA A 23 -6.13 3.81 28.72
CA ALA A 23 -5.25 2.64 28.63
C ALA A 23 -5.13 2.08 27.20
N GLN A 24 -6.02 2.47 26.29
CA GLN A 24 -6.05 1.95 24.93
C GLN A 24 -5.03 2.67 24.04
N ARG A 25 -4.38 1.88 23.18
CA ARG A 25 -3.47 2.37 22.15
C ARG A 25 -3.99 1.93 20.79
N GLY A 26 -3.63 2.68 19.77
CA GLY A 26 -3.98 2.34 18.41
C GLY A 26 -3.21 3.16 17.40
N GLU A 27 -3.57 3.00 16.14
CA GLU A 27 -2.96 3.71 15.03
C GLU A 27 -4.00 3.98 13.95
N LEU A 28 -4.01 5.22 13.46
CA LEU A 28 -4.71 5.58 12.24
C LEU A 28 -3.67 5.81 11.15
N ALA A 29 -3.80 5.16 10.00
CA ALA A 29 -2.91 5.38 8.88
C ALA A 29 -3.66 5.61 7.57
N LEU A 30 -3.12 6.53 6.75
CA LEU A 30 -3.43 6.66 5.33
C LEU A 30 -2.36 5.91 4.55
N VAL A 31 -2.80 4.99 3.70
CA VAL A 31 -1.93 4.20 2.83
C VAL A 31 -2.26 4.50 1.39
N VAL A 32 -1.23 4.75 0.59
CA VAL A 32 -1.32 4.87 -0.87
C VAL A 32 -0.34 3.89 -1.49
N GLN A 33 -0.85 2.97 -2.29
CA GLN A 33 -0.04 2.04 -3.07
C GLN A 33 0.03 2.47 -4.53
N ASN A 34 1.18 2.20 -5.13
CA ASN A 34 1.50 2.56 -6.51
C ASN A 34 1.27 4.06 -6.79
N LEU A 35 2.08 4.91 -6.16
CA LEU A 35 2.16 6.34 -6.48
C LEU A 35 2.62 6.61 -7.92
N GLY A 36 3.26 5.63 -8.57
CA GLY A 36 3.59 5.66 -9.98
C GLY A 36 2.38 5.44 -10.90
N GLY A 37 2.66 5.16 -12.17
CA GLY A 37 1.64 4.80 -13.14
C GLY A 37 1.14 3.36 -12.94
N PRO A 38 -0.08 3.01 -13.42
CA PRO A 38 -0.50 1.62 -13.51
C PRO A 38 0.52 0.80 -14.29
N TYR A 39 0.81 -0.41 -13.81
CA TYR A 39 1.75 -1.32 -14.48
C TYR A 39 1.12 -2.71 -14.64
N PRO A 40 1.50 -3.49 -15.67
CA PRO A 40 1.13 -4.89 -15.79
C PRO A 40 1.75 -5.66 -14.63
N ASP A 41 0.92 -6.29 -13.81
CA ASP A 41 1.40 -7.29 -12.88
C ASP A 41 1.69 -8.59 -13.66
N TYR A 42 2.23 -9.63 -13.03
CA TYR A 42 2.61 -10.89 -13.68
C TYR A 42 1.59 -11.48 -14.68
N ASP A 43 0.30 -11.12 -14.55
CA ASP A 43 -0.74 -11.35 -15.54
C ASP A 43 -0.92 -10.12 -16.47
N PRO A 44 -0.68 -10.26 -17.79
CA PRO A 44 -0.82 -9.16 -18.74
C PRO A 44 -2.26 -8.63 -18.90
N SER A 45 -3.27 -9.37 -18.43
CA SER A 45 -4.67 -8.92 -18.39
C SER A 45 -5.00 -8.08 -17.15
N PHE A 46 -4.09 -8.03 -16.17
CA PHE A 46 -4.27 -7.29 -14.93
C PHE A 46 -3.32 -6.09 -14.83
N LEU A 47 -3.90 -4.91 -14.64
CA LEU A 47 -3.16 -3.68 -14.35
C LEU A 47 -3.27 -3.37 -12.86
N PHE A 48 -2.13 -3.37 -12.17
CA PHE A 48 -2.09 -2.90 -10.80
C PHE A 48 -2.21 -1.38 -10.79
N LYS A 49 -3.38 -0.89 -10.38
CA LYS A 49 -3.70 0.53 -10.31
C LYS A 49 -3.29 1.13 -8.97
N ARG A 50 -3.19 2.46 -8.92
CA ARG A 50 -3.05 3.20 -7.67
C ARG A 50 -4.24 2.93 -6.75
N GLN A 51 -3.97 2.63 -5.49
CA GLN A 51 -4.98 2.34 -4.46
C GLN A 51 -4.72 3.20 -3.23
N ALA A 52 -5.77 3.64 -2.56
CA ALA A 52 -5.67 4.41 -1.33
C ALA A 52 -6.74 3.97 -0.33
N TRP A 53 -6.36 3.84 0.93
CA TRP A 53 -7.28 3.48 2.00
C TRP A 53 -6.82 4.01 3.36
N LEU A 54 -7.76 4.04 4.30
CA LEU A 54 -7.51 4.31 5.71
C LEU A 54 -7.50 2.99 6.48
N SER A 55 -6.57 2.82 7.41
CA SER A 55 -6.53 1.71 8.35
C SER A 55 -6.60 2.21 9.79
N LEU A 56 -7.48 1.60 10.59
CA LEU A 56 -7.53 1.76 12.04
C LEU A 56 -7.08 0.45 12.69
N THR A 57 -6.08 0.53 13.56
CA THR A 57 -5.62 -0.60 14.38
C THR A 57 -5.84 -0.24 15.86
N LEU A 58 -6.41 -1.18 16.61
CA LEU A 58 -6.59 -1.09 18.06
C LEU A 58 -5.71 -2.15 18.71
N GLU A 59 -4.87 -1.75 19.66
CA GLU A 59 -4.01 -2.64 20.44
C GLU A 59 -4.77 -3.15 21.67
N ARG A 60 -4.52 -4.41 22.06
CA ARG A 60 -5.03 -4.99 23.31
C ARG A 60 -4.09 -4.69 24.48
#